data_AF-A0A6L3Y9X9-F1
#
_entry.id   AF-A0A6L3Y9X9-F1
#
_cell.length_a   1.000
_cell.length_b   1.000
_cell.length_c   1.000
_cell.angle_alpha   90.00
_cell.angle_beta   90.00
_cell.angle_gamma   90.00
#
_symmetry.space_group_name_H-M   'P 1'
#
loop_
_entity.id
_entity.type
_entity.pdbx_description
1 polymer ?
#
loop_
_entity_poly.entity_id
_entity_poly.type
_entity_poly.pdbx_seq_one_letter_code
_entity_poly.pdbx_strand_id
1 'polypeptide(L)'
;MTPWTWYAGHLDDDVYDLAEATTREKVIEAALEEVTGWLNPGDRFRIIEARSSDAKKYEGADFVPFLRTRNAEIIEIGEPS
;
A
#
# COMPACT_ATOMS: atom_id res chain seq x y z
N MET A 1 -18.11 -0.51 5.49
CA MET A 1 -16.84 -0.51 4.73
C MET A 1 -16.10 0.78 5.01
N THR A 2 -14.78 0.74 5.07
CA THR A 2 -13.96 1.94 5.24
C THR A 2 -14.12 2.92 4.07
N PRO A 3 -13.76 4.21 4.25
CA PRO A 3 -13.48 5.11 3.14
C PRO A 3 -12.44 4.53 2.19
N TRP A 4 -12.34 5.11 1.00
CA TRP A 4 -11.23 4.77 0.11
C TRP A 4 -9.92 5.26 0.71
N THR A 5 -8.96 4.35 0.81
CA THR A 5 -7.63 4.59 1.34
C THR A 5 -6.62 4.00 0.35
N TRP A 6 -5.49 4.68 0.18
CA TRP A 6 -4.38 4.19 -0.62
C TRP A 6 -3.48 3.30 0.21
N TYR A 7 -3.05 2.20 -0.37
CA TYR A 7 -2.20 1.19 0.24
C TYR A 7 -1.03 0.88 -0.67
N ALA A 8 0.16 0.68 -0.10
CA ALA A 8 1.35 0.21 -0.78
C ALA A 8 1.72 -1.20 -0.30
N GLY A 9 2.23 -2.03 -1.20
CA GLY A 9 2.67 -3.39 -0.92
C GLY A 9 3.78 -3.84 -1.86
N HIS A 10 4.47 -4.90 -1.46
CA HIS A 10 5.46 -5.55 -2.31
C HIS A 10 4.78 -6.16 -3.56
N LEU A 11 5.49 -6.24 -4.69
CA LEU A 11 4.91 -6.73 -5.94
C LEU A 11 4.52 -8.22 -5.90
N ASP A 12 5.29 -8.99 -5.15
CA ASP A 12 5.19 -10.46 -5.05
C ASP A 12 4.40 -10.91 -3.81
N ASP A 13 3.80 -9.96 -3.08
CA ASP A 13 2.98 -10.23 -1.91
C ASP A 13 1.51 -9.86 -2.17
N ASP A 14 0.61 -10.58 -1.51
CA ASP A 14 -0.84 -10.33 -1.50
C ASP A 14 -1.25 -9.41 -0.34
N VAL A 15 -0.28 -8.94 0.45
CA VAL A 15 -0.45 -7.98 1.55
C VAL A 15 0.04 -6.60 1.13
N TYR A 16 -0.64 -5.56 1.62
CA TYR A 16 -0.24 -4.16 1.42
C TYR A 16 0.12 -3.53 2.77
N ASP A 17 1.31 -3.87 3.24
CA ASP A 17 1.86 -3.53 4.55
C ASP A 17 2.94 -2.44 4.50
N LEU A 18 3.38 -2.02 3.32
CA LEU A 18 4.43 -1.01 3.17
C LEU A 18 4.00 0.36 3.67
N ALA A 19 2.80 0.81 3.28
CA ALA A 19 2.27 2.11 3.70
C ALA A 19 0.77 2.20 3.47
N GLU A 20 0.10 3.08 4.22
CA GLU A 20 -1.26 3.53 3.94
C GLU A 20 -1.39 5.04 4.03
N ALA A 21 -2.20 5.64 3.15
CA ALA A 21 -2.47 7.08 3.19
C ALA A 21 -3.82 7.45 2.55
N THR A 22 -4.25 8.69 2.79
CA THR A 22 -5.52 9.21 2.25
C THR A 22 -5.45 9.62 0.78
N THR A 23 -4.25 9.73 0.20
CA THR A 23 -4.02 10.19 -1.18
C THR A 23 -2.91 9.41 -1.83
N ARG A 24 -2.95 9.32 -3.16
CA ARG A 24 -1.95 8.63 -3.98
C ARG A 24 -0.52 9.13 -3.72
N GLU A 25 -0.32 10.44 -3.73
CA GLU A 25 1.01 11.04 -3.59
C GLU A 25 1.63 10.74 -2.21
N LYS A 26 0.82 10.85 -1.15
CA LYS A 26 1.25 10.54 0.22
C LYS A 26 1.57 9.06 0.42
N VAL A 27 0.84 8.14 -0.22
CA VAL A 27 1.18 6.71 -0.07
C VAL A 27 2.50 6.39 -0.77
N ILE A 28 2.79 7.07 -1.88
CA ILE A 28 4.07 6.91 -2.59
C ILE A 28 5.20 7.48 -1.74
N GLU A 29 5.04 8.67 -1.18
CA GLU A 29 6.03 9.28 -0.27
C GLU A 29 6.29 8.40 0.95
N ALA A 30 5.23 7.96 1.65
CA ALA A 30 5.36 7.09 2.81
C ALA A 30 5.97 5.73 2.45
N ALA A 31 5.57 5.14 1.32
CA ALA A 31 6.19 3.91 0.84
C ALA A 31 7.68 4.12 0.58
N LEU A 32 8.08 5.19 -0.10
CA LEU A 32 9.49 5.50 -0.36
C LEU A 32 10.29 5.71 0.94
N GLU A 33 9.70 6.32 1.98
CA GLU A 33 10.33 6.53 3.29
C GLU A 33 10.57 5.21 4.04
N GLU A 34 9.54 4.38 4.21
CA GLU A 34 9.63 3.05 4.84
C GLU A 34 10.61 2.13 4.10
N VAL A 35 10.67 2.32 2.79
CA VAL A 35 11.51 1.57 1.87
C VAL A 35 13.00 1.96 1.92
N THR A 36 13.35 3.15 2.41
CA THR A 36 14.75 3.61 2.46
C THR A 36 15.70 2.70 3.26
N GLY A 37 15.17 1.72 4.01
CA GLY A 37 15.96 0.66 4.65
C GLY A 37 16.23 -0.61 3.81
N TRP A 38 15.44 -0.89 2.76
CA TRP A 38 15.39 -2.22 2.12
C TRP A 38 15.25 -2.24 0.59
N LEU A 39 14.65 -1.24 -0.06
CA LEU A 39 14.59 -1.21 -1.53
C LEU A 39 15.64 -0.27 -2.10
N ASN A 40 16.29 -0.75 -3.16
CA ASN A 40 17.31 -0.05 -3.92
C ASN A 40 16.69 0.66 -5.11
N PRO A 41 17.39 1.64 -5.70
CA PRO A 41 17.04 2.12 -7.03
C PRO A 41 16.82 0.96 -8.01
N GLY A 42 15.76 1.06 -8.82
CA GLY A 42 15.31 0.00 -9.73
C GLY A 42 14.34 -1.02 -9.13
N ASP A 43 14.15 -1.02 -7.81
CA ASP A 43 13.09 -1.81 -7.19
C ASP A 43 11.71 -1.19 -7.47
N ARG A 44 10.68 -2.02 -7.31
CA ARG A 44 9.29 -1.67 -7.63
C ARG A 44 8.34 -2.11 -6.53
N PHE A 45 7.33 -1.29 -6.26
CA PHE A 45 6.23 -1.61 -5.36
C PHE A 45 4.89 -1.35 -6.04
N ARG A 46 3.82 -1.97 -5.51
CA ARG A 46 2.46 -1.76 -6.01
C ARG A 46 1.72 -0.84 -5.05
N ILE A 47 0.91 0.05 -5.62
CA ILE A 47 -0.11 0.77 -4.85
C ILE A 47 -1.50 0.47 -5.39
N ILE A 48 -2.49 0.51 -4.51
CA ILE A 48 -3.91 0.45 -4.86
C ILE A 48 -4.69 1.44 -4.00
N GLU A 49 -5.91 1.75 -4.42
CA GLU A 49 -6.92 2.32 -3.56
C GLU A 49 -7.91 1.23 -3.17
N ALA A 50 -8.14 1.03 -1.88
CA ALA A 50 -8.99 -0.05 -1.38
C ALA A 50 -10.02 0.44 -0.34
N ARG A 51 -11.06 -0.37 -0.16
CA ARG A 51 -11.98 -0.28 0.98
C ARG A 51 -11.97 -1.59 1.74
N SER A 52 -11.68 -1.54 3.02
CA SER A 52 -11.59 -2.68 3.92
C SER A 52 -12.92 -2.95 4.63
N SER A 53 -13.02 -4.14 5.20
CA SER A 53 -14.15 -4.51 6.07
C SER A 53 -14.10 -3.75 7.40
N ASP A 54 -15.26 -3.28 7.86
CA ASP A 54 -15.51 -2.73 9.21
C ASP A 54 -16.30 -3.72 10.08
N ALA A 55 -16.39 -4.98 9.66
CA ALA A 55 -17.12 -6.00 10.41
C ALA A 55 -16.36 -6.34 11.70
N LYS A 56 -17.08 -6.35 12.84
CA LYS A 56 -16.53 -6.66 14.17
C LYS A 56 -15.71 -7.95 14.26
N LYS A 57 -15.98 -8.94 13.41
CA LYS A 57 -15.23 -10.21 13.36
C LYS A 57 -13.74 -10.04 12.98
N TYR A 58 -13.36 -8.88 12.44
CA TYR A 58 -11.98 -8.53 12.11
C TYR A 58 -11.34 -7.59 13.16
N GLU A 59 -12.05 -7.27 14.25
CA GLU A 59 -11.49 -6.48 15.34
C GLU A 59 -10.36 -7.29 16.03
N GLY A 60 -9.14 -6.75 16.03
CA GLY A 60 -7.95 -7.42 16.54
C GLY A 60 -7.40 -8.52 15.63
N ALA A 61 -7.87 -8.63 14.38
CA ALA A 61 -7.28 -9.53 13.39
C ALA A 61 -5.98 -8.97 12.82
N ASP A 62 -5.02 -9.86 12.55
CA ASP A 62 -3.75 -9.49 11.89
C ASP A 62 -3.97 -8.98 10.46
N PHE A 63 -5.06 -9.42 9.81
CA PHE A 63 -5.41 -9.05 8.46
C PHE A 63 -6.89 -8.68 8.33
N VAL A 64 -7.17 -7.55 7.69
CA VAL A 64 -8.52 -7.12 7.34
C VAL A 64 -8.67 -7.19 5.83
N PRO A 65 -9.68 -7.91 5.29
CA PRO A 65 -9.79 -8.08 3.85
C PRO A 65 -10.23 -6.79 3.17
N PHE A 66 -9.62 -6.52 2.02
CA PHE A 66 -10.15 -5.55 1.06
C PHE A 66 -11.42 -6.11 0.42
N LEU A 67 -12.49 -5.33 0.49
CA LEU A 67 -13.79 -5.67 -0.08
C LEU A 67 -13.95 -5.08 -1.48
N ARG A 68 -13.22 -4.00 -1.79
CA ARG A 68 -13.12 -3.41 -3.13
C ARG A 68 -11.75 -2.79 -3.33
N THR A 69 -11.23 -2.87 -4.55
CA THR A 69 -9.96 -2.27 -4.97
C THR A 69 -10.15 -1.53 -6.29
N ARG A 70 -9.32 -0.52 -6.55
CA ARG A 70 -9.21 0.21 -7.81
C ARG A 70 -7.82 0.86 -7.93
N ASN A 71 -7.53 1.44 -9.10
CA ASN A 71 -6.33 2.24 -9.35
C ASN A 71 -5.02 1.49 -9.01
N ALA A 72 -4.89 0.25 -9.48
CA ALA A 72 -3.68 -0.53 -9.28
C ALA A 72 -2.55 0.01 -10.15
N GLU A 73 -1.45 0.40 -9.49
CA GLU A 73 -0.29 1.02 -10.12
C GLU A 73 0.99 0.35 -9.62
N ILE A 74 2.00 0.28 -10.49
CA ILE A 74 3.34 -0.17 -10.13
C ILE A 74 4.24 1.06 -10.19
N ILE A 75 4.93 1.33 -9.09
CA ILE A 75 5.84 2.45 -8.94
C ILE A 75 7.27 1.90 -8.94
N GLU A 76 8.14 2.52 -9.72
CA GLU A 76 9.57 2.23 -9.76
C GLU A 76 10.34 3.30 -8.99
N ILE A 77 11.32 2.87 -8.21
CA ILE A 77 12.17 3.76 -7.43
C ILE A 77 13.28 4.28 -8.34
N GLY A 78 13.24 5.58 -8.62
CA GLY A 78 14.27 6.23 -9.44
C GLY A 78 15.65 6.18 -8.79
N GLU A 79 16.70 6.22 -9.62
CA GLU A 79 18.06 6.43 -9.13
C GLU A 79 18.20 7.82 -8.50
N PRO A 80 18.87 7.95 -7.34
CA PRO A 80 19.19 9.25 -6.80
C PRO A 80 20.06 10.00 -7.82
N SER A 81 19.58 11.17 -8.25
CA SER A 81 20.18 12.00 -9.30
C SER A 81 21.46 12.69 -8.84
#